data_AF-A0A660QLU1-F1
#
_entry.id   AF-A0A660QLU1-F1
#
_cell.length_a   1.000
_cell.length_b   1.000
_cell.length_c   1.000
_cell.angle_alpha   90.00
_cell.angle_beta   90.00
_cell.angle_gamma   90.00
#
_symmetry.space_group_name_H-M   'P 1'
#
loop_
_entity.id
_entity.type
_entity.pdbx_description
1 polymer ?
#
loop_
_entity_poly.entity_id
_entity_poly.type
_entity_poly.pdbx_seq_one_letter_code
_entity_poly.pdbx_strand_id
1 'polypeptide(L)'
;TPAIKRMVVTINKSLEIGGNTSSIFEAAAKEIDQVKLVEKQRNVEMSMYAIVIFISFFVFLAVIIIINNTIIAEFIDIQEKLSEEAANLNAAGGSAIHMGKVDPLMLKNMFFAFVLVQSIGGGLLGGFMMDGKLSSGVRFGFVLILVSFFVFKTMF
;
A
#
# COMPACT_ATOMS: atom_id res chain seq x y z
N THR A 1 -1.40 -31.52 2.48
CA THR A 1 -2.59 -30.73 2.88
C THR A 1 -3.74 -31.65 3.27
N PRO A 2 -4.62 -31.26 4.20
CA PRO A 2 -5.71 -32.10 4.72
C PRO A 2 -6.70 -32.58 3.63
N ALA A 3 -6.87 -31.82 2.55
CA ALA A 3 -7.68 -32.22 1.39
C ALA A 3 -7.17 -33.50 0.71
N ILE A 4 -5.84 -33.62 0.50
CA ILE A 4 -5.23 -34.80 -0.13
C ILE A 4 -5.44 -36.04 0.73
N LYS A 5 -5.36 -35.91 2.06
CA LYS A 5 -5.57 -37.04 2.99
C LYS A 5 -6.99 -37.59 2.91
N ARG A 6 -7.99 -36.72 2.77
CA ARG A 6 -9.40 -37.12 2.59
C ARG A 6 -9.62 -37.77 1.22
N MET A 7 -9.05 -37.20 0.16
CA MET A 7 -9.14 -37.74 -1.20
C MET A 7 -8.58 -39.17 -1.29
N VAL A 8 -7.40 -39.43 -0.70
CA VAL A 8 -6.78 -40.76 -0.69
C VAL A 8 -7.64 -41.78 0.07
N VAL A 9 -8.25 -41.40 1.19
CA VAL A 9 -9.13 -42.29 1.96
C VAL A 9 -10.40 -42.62 1.17
N THR A 10 -11.01 -41.63 0.50
CA THR A 10 -12.20 -41.85 -0.33
C THR A 10 -11.88 -42.77 -1.52
N ILE A 11 -10.76 -42.52 -2.23
CA ILE A 11 -10.32 -43.37 -3.35
C ILE A 11 -10.09 -44.80 -2.88
N ASN A 12 -9.39 -45.00 -1.76
CA ASN A 12 -9.18 -46.34 -1.20
C ASN A 12 -10.50 -47.05 -0.86
N LYS A 13 -11.45 -46.32 -0.25
CA LYS A 13 -12.75 -46.88 0.11
C LYS A 13 -13.60 -47.21 -1.11
N SER A 14 -13.54 -46.40 -2.17
CA SER A 14 -14.25 -46.66 -3.42
C SER A 14 -13.63 -47.80 -4.24
N LEU A 15 -12.30 -47.95 -4.19
CA LEU A 15 -11.57 -49.10 -4.75
C LEU A 15 -11.92 -50.41 -4.05
N GLU A 16 -12.01 -50.37 -2.71
CA GLU A 16 -12.38 -51.52 -1.86
C GLU A 16 -13.83 -52.00 -2.12
N ILE A 17 -14.72 -51.10 -2.59
CA ILE A 17 -16.14 -51.39 -2.86
C ILE A 17 -16.38 -51.85 -4.32
N GLY A 18 -15.35 -51.85 -5.18
CA GLY A 18 -15.44 -52.42 -6.55
C GLY A 18 -16.17 -51.56 -7.58
N GLY A 19 -16.23 -50.23 -7.36
CA GLY A 19 -16.73 -49.29 -8.37
C GLY A 19 -15.76 -49.13 -9.54
N ASN A 20 -16.28 -48.85 -10.75
CA ASN A 20 -15.48 -48.61 -11.96
C ASN A 20 -14.33 -47.62 -11.66
N THR A 21 -13.11 -48.14 -11.63
CA THR A 21 -11.90 -47.40 -11.28
C THR A 21 -11.73 -46.15 -12.13
N SER A 22 -12.10 -46.22 -13.42
CA SER A 22 -11.98 -45.10 -14.35
C SER A 22 -12.87 -43.92 -13.95
N SER A 23 -14.10 -44.17 -13.48
CA SER A 23 -15.02 -43.08 -13.11
C SER A 23 -14.60 -42.38 -11.81
N ILE A 24 -13.92 -43.09 -10.90
CA ILE A 24 -13.38 -42.51 -9.66
C ILE A 24 -12.18 -41.60 -9.98
N PHE A 25 -11.26 -42.05 -10.84
CA PHE A 25 -10.13 -41.22 -11.27
C PHE A 25 -10.58 -40.00 -12.07
N GLU A 26 -11.59 -40.13 -12.91
CA GLU A 26 -12.17 -39.01 -13.68
C GLU A 26 -12.86 -38.00 -12.76
N ALA A 27 -13.61 -38.46 -11.75
CA ALA A 27 -14.19 -37.58 -10.73
C ALA A 27 -13.11 -36.85 -9.92
N ALA A 28 -12.04 -37.55 -9.52
CA ALA A 28 -10.91 -36.95 -8.80
C ALA A 28 -10.15 -35.93 -9.66
N ALA A 29 -9.94 -36.22 -10.95
CA ALA A 29 -9.31 -35.29 -11.90
C ALA A 29 -10.16 -34.01 -12.06
N LYS A 30 -11.48 -34.17 -12.21
CA LYS A 30 -12.41 -33.04 -12.31
C LYS A 30 -12.43 -32.19 -11.03
N GLU A 31 -12.34 -32.82 -9.86
CA GLU A 31 -12.26 -32.11 -8.58
C GLU A 31 -10.96 -31.32 -8.46
N ILE A 32 -9.82 -31.88 -8.88
CA ILE A 32 -8.53 -31.18 -8.94
C ILE A 32 -8.61 -29.95 -9.87
N ASP A 33 -9.26 -30.08 -11.02
CA ASP A 33 -9.44 -28.97 -11.96
C ASP A 33 -10.35 -27.87 -11.37
N GLN A 34 -11.43 -28.24 -10.67
CA GLN A 34 -12.26 -27.27 -9.99
C GLN A 34 -11.51 -26.54 -8.87
N VAL A 35 -10.72 -27.25 -8.06
CA VAL A 35 -9.88 -26.63 -7.02
C VAL A 35 -8.88 -25.65 -7.64
N LYS A 36 -8.22 -26.02 -8.73
CA LYS A 36 -7.31 -25.13 -9.46
C LYS A 36 -8.02 -23.89 -10.02
N LEU A 37 -9.23 -24.06 -10.56
CA LEU A 37 -10.04 -22.95 -11.07
C LEU A 37 -10.38 -21.97 -9.95
N VAL A 38 -10.80 -22.46 -8.79
CA VAL A 38 -11.10 -21.63 -7.60
C VAL A 38 -9.84 -20.91 -7.10
N GLU A 39 -8.70 -21.59 -7.01
CA GLU A 39 -7.43 -20.96 -6.61
C GLU A 39 -7.03 -19.82 -7.57
N LYS A 40 -7.21 -20.04 -8.88
CA LYS A 40 -6.94 -19.04 -9.91
C LYS A 40 -7.89 -17.84 -9.80
N GLN A 41 -9.19 -18.09 -9.60
CA GLN A 41 -10.18 -17.04 -9.39
C GLN A 41 -9.83 -16.20 -8.16
N ARG A 42 -9.50 -16.85 -7.04
CA ARG A 42 -9.08 -16.16 -5.81
C ARG A 42 -7.84 -15.30 -6.03
N ASN A 43 -6.86 -15.78 -6.78
CA ASN A 43 -5.66 -14.99 -7.09
C ASN A 43 -6.03 -13.73 -7.90
N VAL A 44 -6.83 -13.87 -8.94
CA VAL A 44 -7.29 -12.74 -9.76
C VAL A 44 -8.07 -11.73 -8.93
N GLU A 45 -9.02 -12.19 -8.11
CA GLU A 45 -9.85 -11.31 -7.28
C GLU A 45 -9.00 -10.55 -6.24
N MET A 46 -8.10 -11.26 -5.54
CA MET A 46 -7.20 -10.65 -4.56
C MET A 46 -6.17 -9.71 -5.20
N SER A 47 -5.71 -10.01 -6.43
CA SER A 47 -4.81 -9.14 -7.19
C SER A 47 -5.47 -7.80 -7.55
N MET A 48 -6.78 -7.81 -7.81
CA MET A 48 -7.52 -6.59 -8.14
C MET A 48 -7.61 -5.66 -6.93
N TYR A 49 -7.79 -6.20 -5.73
CA TYR A 49 -7.70 -5.41 -4.49
C TYR A 49 -6.28 -4.87 -4.23
N ALA A 50 -5.23 -5.64 -4.55
CA ALA A 50 -3.85 -5.18 -4.43
C ALA A 50 -3.55 -3.96 -5.32
N ILE A 51 -4.11 -3.91 -6.54
CA ILE A 51 -4.00 -2.76 -7.43
C ILE A 51 -4.55 -1.49 -6.80
N VAL A 52 -5.67 -1.56 -6.07
CA VAL A 52 -6.25 -0.40 -5.39
C VAL A 52 -5.30 0.17 -4.33
N ILE A 53 -4.56 -0.69 -3.62
CA ILE A 53 -3.53 -0.27 -2.65
C ILE A 53 -2.39 0.47 -3.34
N PHE A 54 -1.96 0.03 -4.53
CA PHE A 54 -0.92 0.73 -5.28
C PHE A 54 -1.41 2.08 -5.80
N ILE A 55 -2.64 2.15 -6.32
CA ILE A 55 -3.23 3.41 -6.76
C ILE A 55 -3.32 4.41 -5.61
N SER A 56 -3.76 3.97 -4.42
CA SER A 56 -3.88 4.86 -3.26
C SER A 56 -2.53 5.42 -2.81
N PHE A 57 -1.45 4.64 -2.95
CA PHE A 57 -0.09 5.12 -2.71
C PHE A 57 0.31 6.25 -3.68
N PHE A 58 0.04 6.11 -4.97
CA PHE A 58 0.32 7.17 -5.95
C PHE A 58 -0.52 8.42 -5.71
N VAL A 59 -1.80 8.25 -5.36
CA VAL A 59 -2.67 9.37 -4.99
C VAL A 59 -2.14 10.09 -3.75
N PHE A 60 -1.68 9.35 -2.74
CA PHE A 60 -1.07 9.94 -1.54
C PHE A 60 0.17 10.78 -1.88
N LEU A 61 1.03 10.27 -2.76
CA LEU A 61 2.20 10.99 -3.27
C LEU A 61 1.81 12.28 -4.02
N ALA A 62 0.80 12.19 -4.89
CA ALA A 62 0.30 13.35 -5.63
C ALA A 62 -0.27 14.43 -4.69
N VAL A 63 -1.01 14.03 -3.66
CA VAL A 63 -1.54 14.96 -2.65
C VAL A 63 -0.39 15.68 -1.92
N ILE A 64 0.68 14.98 -1.54
CA ILE A 64 1.85 15.61 -0.90
C ILE A 64 2.50 16.65 -1.83
N ILE A 65 2.66 16.32 -3.12
CA ILE A 65 3.21 17.25 -4.11
C ILE A 65 2.36 18.53 -4.21
N ILE A 66 1.04 18.37 -4.28
CA ILE A 66 0.10 19.51 -4.34
C ILE A 66 0.18 20.35 -3.06
N ILE A 67 0.18 19.71 -1.88
CA ILE A 67 0.28 20.40 -0.60
C ILE A 67 1.58 21.19 -0.51
N ASN A 68 2.71 20.62 -0.93
CA ASN A 68 4.00 21.30 -0.87
C ASN A 68 4.10 22.47 -1.85
N ASN A 69 3.55 22.35 -3.06
CA ASN A 69 3.64 23.41 -4.06
C ASN A 69 2.65 24.55 -3.84
N THR A 70 1.46 24.27 -3.30
CA THR A 70 0.41 25.30 -3.11
C THR A 70 0.37 25.75 -1.66
N ILE A 71 0.03 24.84 -0.75
CA ILE A 71 -0.31 25.21 0.63
C ILE A 71 0.91 25.69 1.39
N ILE A 72 2.03 24.97 1.35
CA ILE A 72 3.24 25.32 2.12
C ILE A 72 3.87 26.61 1.58
N ALA A 73 3.93 26.77 0.25
CA ALA A 73 4.47 27.97 -0.38
C ALA A 73 3.68 29.23 0.00
N GLU A 74 2.34 29.17 -0.05
CA GLU A 74 1.50 30.30 0.40
C GLU A 74 1.60 30.54 1.90
N PHE A 75 1.72 29.49 2.72
CA PHE A 75 1.82 29.63 4.16
C PHE A 75 3.13 30.33 4.57
N ILE A 76 4.23 30.06 3.87
CA ILE A 76 5.51 30.76 4.08
C ILE A 76 5.39 32.24 3.66
N ASP A 77 4.83 32.54 2.49
CA ASP A 77 4.64 33.93 2.00
C ASP A 77 3.74 34.75 2.95
N ILE A 78 2.65 34.16 3.43
CA ILE A 78 1.77 34.80 4.43
C ILE A 78 2.50 35.00 5.75
N GLN A 79 3.31 34.02 6.19
CA GLN A 79 4.05 34.12 7.44
C GLN A 79 5.14 35.21 7.37
N GLU A 80 5.82 35.36 6.23
CA GLU A 80 6.76 36.47 6.01
C GLU A 80 6.04 37.82 6.07
N LYS A 81 4.95 38.00 5.30
CA LYS A 81 4.15 39.24 5.30
C LYS A 81 3.60 39.60 6.67
N LEU A 82 3.07 38.63 7.41
CA LEU A 82 2.56 38.84 8.77
C LEU A 82 3.68 39.11 9.77
N SER A 83 4.88 38.55 9.55
CA SER A 83 6.04 38.85 10.40
C SER A 83 6.58 40.26 10.19
N GLU A 84 6.53 40.79 8.96
CA GLU A 84 6.87 42.18 8.65
C GLU A 84 5.83 43.15 9.24
N GLU A 85 4.54 42.82 9.13
CA GLU A 85 3.44 43.60 9.72
C GLU A 85 3.51 43.58 11.26
N ALA A 86 3.81 42.42 11.85
CA ALA A 86 4.02 42.26 13.29
C ALA A 86 5.28 43.02 13.76
N ALA A 87 6.35 43.07 12.99
CA ALA A 87 7.55 43.85 13.31
C ALA A 87 7.23 45.36 13.34
N ASN A 88 6.45 45.85 12.37
CA ASN A 88 5.96 47.24 12.37
C ASN A 88 5.02 47.54 13.54
N LEU A 89 4.14 46.60 13.93
CA LEU A 89 3.20 46.77 15.04
C LEU A 89 3.89 46.71 16.42
N ASN A 90 4.92 45.87 16.58
CA ASN A 90 5.76 45.85 17.79
C ASN A 90 6.56 47.16 17.95
N ALA A 91 7.02 47.76 16.84
CA ALA A 91 7.67 49.08 16.87
C ALA A 91 6.72 50.21 17.30
N ALA A 92 5.41 50.03 17.09
CA ALA A 92 4.35 50.94 17.52
C ALA A 92 3.78 50.64 18.93
N GLY A 93 4.36 49.68 19.67
CA GLY A 93 3.94 49.34 21.04
C GLY A 93 2.66 48.49 21.13
N GLY A 94 2.18 47.93 20.02
CA GLY A 94 1.05 47.00 20.00
C GLY A 94 1.47 45.55 20.25
N SER A 95 0.67 44.79 20.99
CA SER A 95 0.90 43.35 21.21
C SER A 95 0.66 42.58 19.91
N ALA A 96 1.74 42.15 19.24
CA ALA A 96 1.63 41.38 18.02
C ALA A 96 1.29 39.91 18.30
N ILE A 97 0.31 39.38 17.57
CA ILE A 97 -0.01 37.96 17.55
C ILE A 97 1.17 37.23 16.90
N HIS A 98 1.99 36.56 17.72
CA HIS A 98 3.09 35.72 17.26
C HIS A 98 2.54 34.36 16.83
N MET A 99 2.22 34.24 15.55
CA MET A 99 1.94 32.94 14.94
C MET A 99 3.26 32.18 14.84
N GLY A 100 3.34 30.99 15.46
CA GLY A 100 4.58 30.22 15.56
C GLY A 100 5.20 29.97 14.19
N LYS A 101 6.50 30.27 14.04
CA LYS A 101 7.24 29.99 12.81
C LYS A 101 7.17 28.49 12.51
N VAL A 102 6.60 28.14 11.36
CA VAL A 102 6.50 26.74 10.94
C VAL A 102 7.75 26.48 10.11
N ASP A 103 8.67 25.67 10.65
CA ASP A 103 9.90 25.32 9.94
C ASP A 103 9.57 24.35 8.77
N PRO A 104 9.83 24.74 7.51
CA PRO A 104 9.63 23.87 6.35
C PRO A 104 10.40 22.55 6.46
N LEU A 105 11.53 22.55 7.17
CA LEU A 105 12.39 21.37 7.33
C LEU A 105 11.74 20.30 8.21
N MET A 106 11.02 20.70 9.26
CA MET A 106 10.31 19.79 10.14
C MET A 106 9.13 19.13 9.42
N LEU A 107 8.39 19.92 8.65
CA LEU A 107 7.24 19.45 7.87
C LEU A 107 7.66 18.46 6.77
N LYS A 108 8.80 18.71 6.11
CA LYS A 108 9.43 17.77 5.17
C LYS A 108 9.70 16.41 5.83
N ASN A 109 10.35 16.41 6.99
CA ASN A 109 10.72 15.18 7.68
C ASN A 109 9.48 14.38 8.11
N MET A 110 8.41 15.06 8.51
CA MET A 110 7.13 14.42 8.83
C MET A 110 6.50 13.75 7.61
N PHE A 111 6.41 14.45 6.47
CA PHE A 111 5.86 13.86 5.25
C PHE A 111 6.70 12.67 4.77
N PHE A 112 8.03 12.76 4.88
CA PHE A 112 8.91 11.64 4.53
C PHE A 112 8.66 10.41 5.42
N ALA A 113 8.49 10.60 6.73
CA ALA A 113 8.16 9.51 7.66
C ALA A 113 6.80 8.86 7.33
N PHE A 114 5.77 9.66 7.04
CA PHE A 114 4.46 9.13 6.63
C PHE A 114 4.52 8.30 5.36
N VAL A 115 5.21 8.82 4.33
CA VAL A 115 5.36 8.12 3.06
C VAL A 115 6.17 6.84 3.23
N LEU A 116 7.21 6.83 4.07
CA LEU A 116 7.97 5.61 4.38
C LEU A 116 7.07 4.53 4.99
N VAL A 117 6.30 4.89 6.03
CA VAL A 117 5.39 3.95 6.70
C VAL A 117 4.35 3.41 5.71
N GLN A 118 3.79 4.28 4.86
CA GLN A 118 2.81 3.88 3.86
C GLN A 118 3.41 3.03 2.73
N SER A 119 4.64 3.31 2.30
CA SER A 119 5.36 2.53 1.28
C SER A 119 5.62 1.10 1.77
N ILE A 120 6.06 0.97 3.02
CA ILE A 120 6.32 -0.33 3.65
C ILE A 120 4.99 -1.09 3.79
N GLY A 121 3.98 -0.48 4.41
CA GLY A 121 2.69 -1.13 4.66
C GLY A 121 1.95 -1.50 3.38
N GLY A 122 1.81 -0.54 2.46
CA GLY A 122 1.13 -0.73 1.17
C GLY A 122 1.84 -1.73 0.27
N GLY A 123 3.18 -1.72 0.25
CA GLY A 123 3.95 -2.67 -0.55
C GLY A 123 3.91 -4.11 -0.01
N LEU A 124 4.04 -4.28 1.32
CA LEU A 124 3.92 -5.59 1.96
C LEU A 124 2.53 -6.18 1.77
N LEU A 125 1.49 -5.40 2.06
CA LEU A 125 0.09 -5.85 1.98
C LEU A 125 -0.32 -6.10 0.53
N GLY A 126 -0.02 -5.16 -0.38
CA GLY A 126 -0.33 -5.29 -1.80
C GLY A 126 0.37 -6.48 -2.45
N GLY A 127 1.68 -6.64 -2.22
CA GLY A 127 2.42 -7.78 -2.79
C GLY A 127 2.04 -9.13 -2.17
N PHE A 128 1.66 -9.18 -0.89
CA PHE A 128 1.11 -10.40 -0.29
C PHE A 128 -0.24 -10.78 -0.91
N MET A 129 -1.13 -9.80 -1.15
CA MET A 129 -2.44 -10.05 -1.75
C MET A 129 -2.34 -10.49 -3.22
N MET A 130 -1.33 -10.00 -3.96
CA MET A 130 -1.13 -10.33 -5.37
C MET A 130 -0.58 -11.75 -5.58
N ASP A 131 0.48 -12.13 -4.84
CA ASP A 131 1.16 -13.42 -5.06
C ASP A 131 0.89 -14.47 -3.97
N GLY A 132 0.15 -14.11 -2.91
CA GLY A 132 -0.11 -14.97 -1.74
C GLY A 132 1.13 -15.27 -0.89
N LYS A 133 2.29 -14.67 -1.21
CA LYS A 133 3.57 -14.88 -0.55
C LYS A 133 4.12 -13.58 0.01
N LEU A 134 4.54 -13.61 1.28
CA LEU A 134 5.10 -12.44 1.94
C LEU A 134 6.40 -11.95 1.28
N SER A 135 7.18 -12.86 0.68
CA SER A 135 8.41 -12.50 -0.03
C SER A 135 8.17 -11.58 -1.22
N SER A 136 6.99 -11.65 -1.85
CA SER A 136 6.64 -10.73 -2.94
C SER A 136 6.31 -9.34 -2.39
N GLY A 137 5.61 -9.27 -1.27
CA GLY A 137 5.36 -8.02 -0.54
C GLY A 137 6.62 -7.20 -0.25
N VAL A 138 7.71 -7.86 0.14
CA VAL A 138 9.00 -7.18 0.37
C VAL A 138 9.57 -6.57 -0.92
N ARG A 139 9.44 -7.26 -2.06
CA ARG A 139 9.91 -6.74 -3.36
C ARG A 139 9.14 -5.49 -3.76
N PHE A 140 7.81 -5.53 -3.66
CA PHE A 140 6.97 -4.37 -3.97
C PHE A 140 7.18 -3.22 -2.99
N GLY A 141 7.29 -3.50 -1.69
CA GLY A 141 7.63 -2.49 -0.68
C GLY A 141 8.97 -1.80 -0.96
N PHE A 142 9.99 -2.55 -1.35
CA PHE A 142 11.28 -1.97 -1.73
C PHE A 142 11.16 -1.03 -2.95
N VAL A 143 10.38 -1.42 -3.97
CA VAL A 143 10.12 -0.58 -5.14
C VAL A 143 9.38 0.71 -4.75
N LEU A 144 8.34 0.62 -3.92
CA LEU A 144 7.58 1.80 -3.48
C LEU A 144 8.45 2.76 -2.64
N ILE A 145 9.32 2.23 -1.78
CA ILE A 145 10.28 3.05 -1.02
C ILE A 145 11.26 3.76 -1.95
N LEU A 146 11.77 3.09 -2.99
CA LEU A 146 12.64 3.72 -3.99
C LEU A 146 11.93 4.85 -4.74
N VAL A 147 10.68 4.63 -5.15
CA VAL A 147 9.86 5.65 -5.81
C VAL A 147 9.66 6.85 -4.89
N SER A 148 9.27 6.62 -3.63
CA SER A 148 9.15 7.67 -2.61
C SER A 148 10.43 8.47 -2.46
N PHE A 149 11.58 7.79 -2.36
CA PHE A 149 12.88 8.45 -2.24
C PHE A 149 13.19 9.34 -3.44
N PHE A 150 12.90 8.86 -4.66
CA PHE A 150 13.11 9.65 -5.88
C PHE A 150 12.21 10.89 -5.93
N VAL A 151 10.93 10.74 -5.56
CA VAL A 151 9.97 11.86 -5.55
C VAL A 151 10.38 12.94 -4.54
N PHE A 152 10.77 12.55 -3.32
CA PHE A 152 11.27 13.50 -2.33
C PHE A 152 12.58 14.16 -2.76
N LYS A 153 13.44 13.44 -3.47
CA LYS A 153 14.67 14.00 -4.06
C LYS A 153 14.39 14.96 -5.22
N THR A 154 13.28 14.82 -5.96
CA THR A 154 12.90 15.78 -7.01
C THR A 154 12.13 16.99 -6.49
N MET A 155 11.38 16.85 -5.38
CA MET A 155 10.65 17.96 -4.76
C MET A 155 11.53 18.96 -3.99
N PHE A 156 12.72 18.53 -3.56
CA PHE A 156 13.67 19.30 -2.75
C PHE A 156 15.02 19.40 -3.44
#